data_AF-A0A165IEE0-F1
#
_entry.id   AF-A0A165IEE0-F1
#
_cell.length_a   1.000
_cell.length_b   1.000
_cell.length_c   1.000
_cell.angle_alpha   90.00
_cell.angle_beta   90.00
_cell.angle_gamma   90.00
#
_symmetry.space_group_name_H-M   'P 1'
#
loop_
_entity.id
_entity.type
_entity.pdbx_description
1 polymer ?
#
loop_
_entity_poly.entity_id
_entity_poly.type
_entity_poly.pdbx_seq_one_letter_code
_entity_poly.pdbx_strand_id
1 'polypeptide(L)'
;MSDNSPTDAPRGFPITLPTDESSREILIKNLKHWATTTMDTFEGVLFEFQPSSRWRQIGYPLDPSTRTPKIVDTSPGTLPWTPWDYCAKGCTHFPPRSQRARPTVFDEDKTLVITLTEALQTGVGSASQVYKGRVHLTSIDVVVKLYQMSRVGDEKVLYGLLVSAARNGRNWCNVLQSFRTECSAYEHMKDIQGSHIPYVHGFFQITLPHDEPCIAVVMEYIPGPTLREYAAVNPNPSADILDAVGGSLANVTHAVSMKGISVIDCNADNFVITSNLEVVHLDFGWFIPVSKIHRFEKLETLVSILKAAGFDKTAVNQWIVRRLTDPNTTYIAAFDVPMSESARIWKRLGVRVAPVGGIEGERAKTPVPSK
;
A
#
# COMPACT_ATOMS: atom_id res chain seq x y z
N MET A 1 5.55 -21.42 -51.10
CA MET A 1 5.66 -21.77 -49.67
C MET A 1 4.96 -20.68 -48.90
N SER A 2 3.71 -20.96 -48.51
CA SER A 2 2.89 -20.05 -47.71
C SER A 2 3.43 -20.03 -46.29
N ASP A 3 3.75 -18.84 -45.81
CA ASP A 3 4.20 -18.57 -44.45
C ASP A 3 3.07 -18.94 -43.47
N ASN A 4 3.14 -20.15 -42.92
CA ASN A 4 2.25 -20.66 -41.88
C ASN A 4 2.79 -20.28 -40.49
N SER A 5 3.26 -19.05 -40.31
CA SER A 5 3.50 -18.51 -38.99
C SER A 5 2.13 -18.36 -38.28
N PRO A 6 1.94 -18.89 -37.06
CA PRO A 6 0.68 -18.75 -36.34
C PRO A 6 0.40 -17.27 -36.12
N THR A 7 -0.61 -16.73 -36.80
CA THR A 7 -1.02 -15.32 -36.73
C THR A 7 -1.64 -14.91 -35.38
N ASP A 8 -1.74 -15.85 -34.44
CA ASP A 8 -2.31 -15.66 -33.11
C ASP A 8 -1.25 -15.74 -32.00
N ALA A 9 -0.07 -15.15 -32.22
CA ALA A 9 0.72 -14.69 -31.08
C ALA A 9 -0.19 -13.76 -30.25
N PRO A 10 -0.36 -13.98 -28.92
CA PRO A 10 -1.40 -13.32 -28.14
C PRO A 10 -1.21 -11.80 -28.16
N ARG A 11 -1.89 -11.14 -29.10
CA ARG A 11 -2.11 -9.69 -29.15
C ARG A 11 -3.00 -9.36 -27.96
N GLY A 12 -2.41 -9.14 -26.79
CA GLY A 12 -3.19 -8.91 -25.58
C GLY A 12 -2.44 -9.04 -24.27
N PHE A 13 -1.21 -9.54 -24.25
CA PHE A 13 -0.38 -9.50 -23.06
C PHE A 13 0.45 -8.20 -23.06
N PRO A 14 0.46 -7.38 -21.98
CA PRO A 14 0.26 -7.70 -20.55
C PRO A 14 -1.17 -7.50 -20.01
N ILE A 15 -2.15 -7.29 -20.89
CA ILE A 15 -3.46 -6.73 -20.52
C ILE A 15 -4.49 -7.83 -20.18
N THR A 16 -4.44 -9.02 -20.80
CA THR A 16 -5.42 -10.09 -20.58
C THR A 16 -4.71 -11.43 -20.42
N LEU A 17 -4.99 -12.11 -19.30
CA LEU A 17 -4.50 -13.48 -19.08
C LEU A 17 -5.24 -14.44 -20.03
N PRO A 18 -4.53 -15.42 -20.62
CA PRO A 18 -5.14 -16.38 -21.52
C PRO A 18 -6.19 -17.25 -20.80
N THR A 19 -7.34 -17.44 -21.44
CA THR A 19 -8.47 -18.23 -20.91
C THR A 19 -8.46 -19.67 -21.41
N ASP A 20 -7.89 -19.95 -22.57
CA ASP A 20 -7.72 -21.28 -23.15
C ASP A 20 -6.37 -21.94 -22.79
N GLU A 21 -6.26 -23.24 -23.00
CA GLU A 21 -5.09 -24.05 -22.62
C GLU A 21 -3.88 -23.80 -23.52
N SER A 22 -4.07 -23.72 -24.84
CA SER A 22 -3.00 -23.46 -25.81
C SER A 22 -2.29 -22.13 -25.55
N SER A 23 -3.06 -21.06 -25.36
CA SER A 23 -2.52 -19.73 -25.05
C SER A 23 -1.81 -19.70 -23.69
N ARG A 24 -2.26 -20.50 -22.71
CA ARG A 24 -1.54 -20.67 -21.43
C ARG A 24 -0.19 -21.33 -21.64
N GLU A 25 -0.11 -22.40 -22.42
CA GLU A 25 1.15 -23.07 -22.73
C GLU A 25 2.15 -22.14 -23.43
N ILE A 26 1.67 -21.31 -24.37
CA ILE A 26 2.49 -20.27 -25.02
C ILE A 26 3.00 -19.27 -23.98
N LEU A 27 2.13 -18.74 -23.10
CA LEU A 27 2.55 -17.83 -22.04
C LEU A 27 3.58 -18.46 -21.11
N ILE A 28 3.41 -19.73 -20.72
CA ILE A 28 4.37 -20.47 -19.90
C ILE A 28 5.72 -20.58 -20.60
N LYS A 29 5.73 -20.92 -21.89
CA LYS A 29 6.96 -20.99 -22.69
C LYS A 29 7.67 -19.63 -22.73
N ASN A 30 6.92 -18.54 -22.94
CA ASN A 30 7.46 -17.19 -22.95
C ASN A 30 8.01 -16.78 -21.58
N LEU A 31 7.27 -17.04 -20.50
CA LEU A 31 7.71 -16.73 -19.14
C LEU A 31 9.00 -17.47 -18.78
N LYS A 32 9.14 -18.73 -19.20
CA LYS A 32 10.40 -19.48 -19.05
C LYS A 32 11.53 -18.86 -19.83
N HIS A 33 11.28 -18.53 -21.10
CA HIS A 33 12.27 -17.88 -21.93
C HIS A 33 12.75 -16.58 -21.28
N TRP A 34 11.83 -15.69 -20.90
CA TRP A 34 12.14 -14.43 -20.20
C TRP A 34 12.83 -14.65 -18.85
N ALA A 35 12.45 -15.66 -18.08
CA ALA A 35 13.11 -15.98 -16.81
C ALA A 35 14.56 -16.45 -16.99
N THR A 36 14.90 -17.04 -18.15
CA THR A 36 16.27 -17.44 -18.48
C THR A 36 17.09 -16.34 -19.17
N THR A 37 16.43 -15.36 -19.78
CA THR A 37 17.09 -14.25 -20.50
C THR A 37 17.04 -12.92 -19.76
N THR A 38 16.32 -12.83 -18.64
CA THR A 38 16.28 -11.63 -17.81
C THR A 38 17.67 -11.28 -17.29
N MET A 39 18.00 -10.01 -17.36
CA MET A 39 19.18 -9.44 -16.70
C MET A 39 18.96 -9.43 -15.18
N ASP A 40 20.02 -9.62 -14.39
CA ASP A 40 19.98 -9.57 -12.91
C ASP A 40 19.53 -8.22 -12.37
N THR A 41 19.88 -7.15 -13.08
CA THR A 41 19.51 -5.76 -12.77
C THR A 41 19.28 -4.98 -14.06
N PHE A 42 18.44 -3.95 -13.98
CA PHE A 42 18.23 -2.97 -15.05
C PHE A 42 18.94 -1.64 -14.78
N GLU A 43 19.87 -1.57 -13.82
CA GLU A 43 20.73 -0.40 -13.64
C GLU A 43 21.47 -0.02 -14.93
N GLY A 44 21.50 1.27 -15.25
CA GLY A 44 22.04 1.81 -16.49
C GLY A 44 21.10 1.72 -17.70
N VAL A 45 19.99 0.98 -17.61
CA VAL A 45 19.02 0.87 -18.70
C VAL A 45 18.20 2.16 -18.80
N LEU A 46 18.05 2.65 -20.02
CA LEU A 46 17.24 3.80 -20.37
C LEU A 46 15.87 3.36 -20.87
N PHE A 47 14.81 3.89 -20.27
CA PHE A 47 13.43 3.66 -20.68
C PHE A 47 12.78 4.96 -21.16
N GLU A 48 11.97 4.85 -22.21
CA GLU A 48 11.12 5.92 -22.71
C GLU A 48 9.65 5.66 -22.35
N PHE A 49 9.05 6.56 -21.59
CA PHE A 49 7.65 6.49 -21.16
C PHE A 49 6.83 7.49 -21.96
N GLN A 50 6.21 7.01 -23.03
CA GLN A 50 5.41 7.85 -23.92
C GLN A 50 4.03 8.14 -23.30
N PRO A 51 3.48 9.35 -23.42
CA PRO A 51 2.11 9.64 -22.96
C PRO A 51 1.04 8.75 -23.62
N SER A 52 1.29 8.31 -24.85
CA SER A 52 0.43 7.36 -25.60
C SER A 52 0.45 5.95 -25.02
N SER A 53 1.55 5.52 -24.39
CA SER A 53 1.66 4.22 -23.72
C SER A 53 1.18 4.26 -22.27
N ARG A 54 0.77 5.45 -21.79
CA ARG A 54 0.15 5.60 -20.46
C ARG A 54 -1.09 4.74 -20.43
N TRP A 55 -1.09 3.78 -19.52
CA TRP A 55 -2.19 2.89 -19.28
C TRP A 55 -3.37 3.69 -18.72
N ARG A 56 -4.32 4.01 -19.59
CA ARG A 56 -5.57 4.66 -19.23
C ARG A 56 -6.56 3.57 -18.85
N GLN A 57 -6.51 3.16 -17.59
CA GLN A 57 -7.58 2.53 -16.82
C GLN A 57 -8.42 1.47 -17.57
N ILE A 58 -8.22 0.19 -17.23
CA ILE A 58 -9.35 -0.75 -17.21
C ILE A 58 -10.11 -0.46 -15.92
N GLY A 59 -11.43 -0.30 -16.02
CA GLY A 59 -12.30 -0.14 -14.86
C GLY A 59 -11.99 -1.22 -13.82
N TYR A 60 -11.44 -0.79 -12.69
CA TYR A 60 -11.56 -1.54 -11.46
C TYR A 60 -12.90 -1.16 -10.85
N PRO A 61 -13.73 -2.10 -10.39
CA PRO A 61 -13.40 -3.50 -10.14
C PRO A 61 -13.45 -4.38 -11.41
N LEU A 62 -12.71 -5.49 -11.39
CA LEU A 62 -13.17 -6.70 -12.10
C LEU A 62 -14.63 -6.90 -11.67
N ASP A 63 -15.60 -6.68 -12.55
CA ASP A 63 -17.06 -6.78 -12.35
C ASP A 63 -17.57 -6.48 -10.90
N PRO A 64 -18.33 -5.39 -10.69
CA PRO A 64 -18.97 -5.07 -9.39
C PRO A 64 -19.70 -6.25 -8.72
N SER A 65 -20.17 -7.24 -9.50
CA SER A 65 -20.79 -8.48 -9.01
C SER A 65 -19.84 -9.39 -8.22
N THR A 66 -18.52 -9.26 -8.39
CA THR A 66 -17.53 -10.18 -7.81
C THR A 66 -16.76 -9.62 -6.62
N ARG A 67 -16.58 -8.29 -6.49
CA ARG A 67 -15.59 -7.75 -5.54
C ARG A 67 -15.79 -6.33 -5.01
N THR A 68 -16.96 -5.71 -5.21
CA THR A 68 -17.32 -4.73 -4.19
C THR A 68 -17.73 -5.56 -2.98
N PRO A 69 -17.03 -5.56 -1.83
CA PRO A 69 -17.82 -5.60 -0.62
C PRO A 69 -18.76 -4.44 -0.83
N LYS A 70 -20.06 -4.73 -1.01
CA LYS A 70 -21.05 -3.79 -0.52
C LYS A 70 -20.44 -3.32 0.79
N ILE A 71 -20.19 -2.02 0.95
CA ILE A 71 -20.23 -1.47 2.30
C ILE A 71 -21.52 -2.08 2.79
N VAL A 72 -21.41 -3.10 3.65
CA VAL A 72 -22.58 -3.76 4.16
C VAL A 72 -23.11 -2.63 4.98
N ASP A 73 -24.03 -1.88 4.36
CA ASP A 73 -24.95 -1.04 5.06
C ASP A 73 -25.64 -2.06 5.96
N THR A 74 -25.07 -2.19 7.17
CA THR A 74 -25.57 -3.05 8.22
C THR A 74 -26.83 -2.35 8.71
N SER A 75 -27.84 -2.38 7.85
CA SER A 75 -29.22 -1.97 8.02
C SER A 75 -29.45 -0.49 8.41
N PRO A 76 -30.40 0.20 7.75
CA PRO A 76 -30.97 1.43 8.30
C PRO A 76 -31.70 1.06 9.60
N GLY A 77 -31.17 1.47 10.76
CA GLY A 77 -31.93 1.33 12.00
C GLY A 77 -31.24 1.56 13.34
N THR A 78 -29.98 1.15 13.56
CA THR A 78 -29.50 1.07 14.97
C THR A 78 -28.02 1.31 15.26
N LEU A 79 -27.20 1.75 14.31
CA LEU A 79 -25.86 2.25 14.67
C LEU A 79 -25.77 3.73 14.31
N PRO A 80 -25.56 4.63 15.31
CA PRO A 80 -25.36 6.04 15.02
C PRO A 80 -24.15 6.18 14.10
N TRP A 81 -24.26 7.11 13.16
CA TRP A 81 -23.20 7.65 12.31
C TRP A 81 -21.81 7.46 12.92
N THR A 82 -20.92 6.76 12.21
CA THR A 82 -19.57 6.56 12.75
C THR A 82 -18.78 7.87 12.59
N PRO A 83 -17.88 8.23 13.52
CA PRO A 83 -16.99 9.39 13.37
C PRO A 83 -16.26 9.45 12.01
N TRP A 84 -16.06 8.29 11.36
CA TRP A 84 -15.46 8.18 10.03
C TRP A 84 -16.32 8.75 8.90
N ASP A 85 -17.64 8.74 9.02
CA ASP A 85 -18.53 9.33 8.00
C ASP A 85 -18.33 10.86 7.95
N TYR A 86 -17.94 11.47 9.07
CA TYR A 86 -17.54 12.88 9.16
C TYR A 86 -16.11 13.10 8.64
N CYS A 87 -15.19 12.17 8.90
CA CYS A 87 -13.80 12.29 8.44
C CYS A 87 -13.68 12.31 6.91
N ALA A 88 -14.59 11.64 6.19
CA ALA A 88 -14.58 11.62 4.73
C ALA A 88 -14.85 13.00 4.10
N LYS A 89 -15.40 13.94 4.88
CA LYS A 89 -15.76 15.30 4.45
C LYS A 89 -14.78 16.37 4.95
N GLY A 90 -13.64 15.97 5.50
CA GLY A 90 -12.66 16.87 6.10
C GLY A 90 -12.33 16.43 7.53
N CYS A 91 -11.36 15.53 7.66
CA CYS A 91 -10.91 15.02 8.95
C CYS A 91 -10.01 16.03 9.67
N THR A 92 -10.33 16.34 10.92
CA THR A 92 -9.54 17.23 11.80
C THR A 92 -8.77 16.46 12.87
N HIS A 93 -8.79 15.13 12.83
CA HIS A 93 -8.11 14.30 13.85
C HIS A 93 -6.60 14.51 13.86
N PHE A 94 -6.01 14.82 12.72
CA PHE A 94 -4.59 15.08 12.60
C PHE A 94 -4.35 16.45 11.98
N PRO A 95 -3.22 17.11 12.31
CA PRO A 95 -2.83 18.34 11.64
C PRO A 95 -2.76 18.16 10.12
N PRO A 96 -3.15 19.17 9.32
CA PRO A 96 -2.92 19.16 7.90
C PRO A 96 -1.43 18.97 7.59
N ARG A 97 -1.11 18.14 6.60
CA ARG A 97 0.25 17.99 6.10
C ARG A 97 0.49 18.91 4.93
N SER A 98 1.71 19.45 4.88
CA SER A 98 2.13 20.20 3.71
C SER A 98 2.23 19.26 2.52
N GLN A 99 1.76 19.74 1.37
CA GLN A 99 1.91 19.03 0.12
C GLN A 99 3.31 19.33 -0.43
N ARG A 100 4.10 18.28 -0.67
CA ARG A 100 5.41 18.40 -1.32
C ARG A 100 5.23 18.92 -2.74
N ALA A 101 6.28 19.53 -3.29
CA ALA A 101 6.28 19.95 -4.68
C ALA A 101 6.17 18.72 -5.59
N ARG A 102 5.18 18.71 -6.48
CA ARG A 102 5.07 17.69 -7.53
C ARG A 102 6.28 17.80 -8.46
N PRO A 103 6.94 16.69 -8.84
CA PRO A 103 8.00 16.72 -9.84
C PRO A 103 7.47 17.36 -11.13
N THR A 104 8.10 18.46 -11.57
CA THR A 104 7.60 19.29 -12.69
C THR A 104 7.45 18.50 -13.99
N VAL A 105 8.33 17.52 -14.20
CA VAL A 105 8.31 16.59 -15.33
C VAL A 105 7.05 15.73 -15.38
N PHE A 106 6.28 15.61 -14.29
CA PHE A 106 5.04 14.84 -14.28
C PHE A 106 3.86 15.58 -14.90
N ASP A 107 3.97 16.89 -15.07
CA ASP A 107 2.92 17.75 -15.62
C ASP A 107 3.14 18.03 -17.11
N GLU A 108 4.26 17.58 -17.67
CA GLU A 108 4.56 17.67 -19.09
C GLU A 108 3.89 16.54 -19.88
N ASP A 109 3.20 16.88 -20.97
CA ASP A 109 2.65 15.89 -21.92
C ASP A 109 3.72 15.50 -22.97
N LYS A 110 4.87 15.04 -22.49
CA LYS A 110 6.02 14.61 -23.31
C LYS A 110 6.49 13.23 -22.90
N THR A 111 7.26 12.60 -23.78
CA THR A 111 7.98 11.36 -23.45
C THR A 111 8.95 11.62 -22.32
N LEU A 112 8.78 10.87 -21.22
CA LEU A 112 9.71 10.90 -20.10
C LEU A 112 10.81 9.88 -20.36
N VAL A 113 12.06 10.32 -20.38
CA VAL A 113 13.22 9.43 -20.55
C VAL A 113 13.90 9.26 -19.20
N ILE A 114 14.00 8.03 -18.71
CA ILE A 114 14.55 7.72 -17.38
C ILE A 114 15.66 6.69 -17.53
N THR A 115 16.81 6.95 -16.93
CA THR A 115 17.85 5.94 -16.71
C THR A 115 17.70 5.39 -15.31
N LEU A 116 17.59 4.06 -15.16
CA LEU A 116 17.56 3.43 -13.84
C LEU A 116 18.96 3.48 -13.23
N THR A 117 19.11 4.01 -12.02
CA THR A 117 20.42 4.30 -11.42
C THR A 117 20.74 3.42 -10.21
N GLU A 118 19.73 2.87 -9.54
CA GLU A 118 19.92 2.08 -8.32
C GLU A 118 18.77 1.10 -8.13
N ALA A 119 19.08 -0.16 -7.86
CA ALA A 119 18.12 -1.17 -7.44
C ALA A 119 17.71 -0.93 -5.97
N LEU A 120 16.43 -0.60 -5.74
CA LEU A 120 15.89 -0.39 -4.39
C LEU A 120 15.31 -1.68 -3.81
N GLN A 121 14.60 -2.45 -4.63
CA GLN A 121 14.02 -3.74 -4.25
C GLN A 121 13.96 -4.64 -5.48
N THR A 122 14.93 -5.53 -5.61
CA THR A 122 15.03 -6.47 -6.72
C THR A 122 15.29 -7.89 -6.23
N GLY A 123 14.92 -8.88 -7.01
CA GLY A 123 15.18 -10.28 -6.69
C GLY A 123 14.20 -11.26 -7.33
N VAL A 124 14.59 -12.54 -7.29
CA VAL A 124 13.74 -13.67 -7.66
C VAL A 124 12.70 -13.91 -6.56
N GLY A 125 11.50 -14.29 -6.96
CA GLY A 125 10.36 -14.52 -6.05
C GLY A 125 9.48 -13.29 -5.83
N SER A 126 9.79 -12.17 -6.48
CA SER A 126 8.97 -10.96 -6.46
C SER A 126 8.31 -10.73 -7.82
N ALA A 127 7.02 -10.37 -7.80
CA ALA A 127 6.27 -9.99 -9.00
C ALA A 127 6.62 -8.58 -9.52
N SER A 128 7.40 -7.82 -8.76
CA SER A 128 7.85 -6.49 -9.16
C SER A 128 9.27 -6.18 -8.72
N GLN A 129 9.95 -5.35 -9.50
CA GLN A 129 11.30 -4.88 -9.27
C GLN A 129 11.26 -3.36 -9.16
N VAL A 130 11.84 -2.78 -8.10
CA VAL A 130 11.79 -1.35 -7.81
C VAL A 130 13.17 -0.75 -7.97
N TYR A 131 13.24 0.31 -8.76
CA TYR A 131 14.47 1.04 -9.05
C TYR A 131 14.29 2.52 -8.76
N LYS A 132 15.36 3.16 -8.32
CA LYS A 132 15.53 4.60 -8.46
C LYS A 132 15.93 4.89 -9.91
N GLY A 133 15.38 5.94 -10.48
CA GLY A 133 15.74 6.42 -11.81
C GLY A 133 16.01 7.91 -11.82
N ARG A 134 16.85 8.34 -12.75
CA ARG A 134 17.14 9.75 -13.03
C ARG A 134 16.48 10.15 -14.35
N VAL A 135 15.67 11.20 -14.32
CA VAL A 135 15.07 11.75 -15.54
C VAL A 135 16.15 12.44 -16.37
N HIS A 136 16.26 12.07 -17.65
CA HIS A 136 17.34 12.50 -18.54
C HIS A 136 17.44 14.04 -18.64
N LEU A 137 18.66 14.56 -18.61
CA LEU A 137 18.98 16.00 -18.62
C LEU A 137 18.41 16.82 -17.45
N THR A 138 17.95 16.16 -16.38
CA THR A 138 17.50 16.81 -15.15
C THR A 138 18.21 16.24 -13.93
N SER A 139 18.06 16.90 -12.78
CA SER A 139 18.48 16.37 -11.48
C SER A 139 17.35 15.64 -10.74
N ILE A 140 16.22 15.37 -11.38
CA ILE A 140 15.02 14.82 -10.73
C ILE A 140 15.16 13.31 -10.63
N ASP A 141 15.14 12.81 -9.40
CA ASP A 141 15.03 11.40 -9.08
C ASP A 141 13.55 10.97 -9.04
N VAL A 142 13.27 9.78 -9.55
CA VAL A 142 11.96 9.12 -9.54
C VAL A 142 12.12 7.67 -9.12
N VAL A 143 11.01 7.03 -8.75
CA VAL A 143 10.94 5.58 -8.56
C VAL A 143 10.25 4.97 -9.77
N VAL A 144 10.84 3.89 -10.30
CA VAL A 144 10.28 3.06 -11.36
C VAL A 144 10.07 1.65 -10.80
N LYS A 145 8.82 1.22 -10.66
CA LYS A 145 8.47 -0.15 -10.27
C LYS A 145 7.99 -0.92 -11.50
N LEU A 146 8.72 -1.96 -11.86
CA LEU A 146 8.51 -2.82 -13.01
C LEU A 146 7.78 -4.08 -12.56
N TYR A 147 6.60 -4.37 -13.11
CA TYR A 147 5.86 -5.59 -12.83
C TYR A 147 6.35 -6.70 -13.77
N GLN A 148 7.39 -7.41 -13.32
CA GLN A 148 8.10 -8.41 -14.11
C GLN A 148 7.64 -9.82 -13.74
N MET A 149 6.82 -10.43 -14.60
CA MET A 149 6.19 -11.71 -14.29
C MET A 149 7.15 -12.88 -14.33
N SER A 150 8.18 -12.80 -15.18
CA SER A 150 9.24 -13.81 -15.25
C SER A 150 10.01 -13.99 -13.93
N ARG A 151 9.93 -13.03 -13.00
CA ARG A 151 10.61 -13.07 -11.69
C ARG A 151 9.79 -13.68 -10.56
N VAL A 152 8.50 -13.99 -10.76
CA VAL A 152 7.60 -14.49 -9.71
C VAL A 152 8.06 -15.84 -9.13
N GLY A 153 8.69 -16.70 -9.94
CA GLY A 153 9.18 -18.00 -9.48
C GLY A 153 9.63 -18.89 -10.64
N ASP A 154 10.00 -20.12 -10.31
CA ASP A 154 10.40 -21.12 -11.31
C ASP A 154 9.21 -21.58 -12.19
N GLU A 155 9.51 -22.41 -13.19
CA GLU A 155 8.50 -22.97 -14.09
C GLU A 155 7.33 -23.64 -13.36
N LYS A 156 7.60 -24.45 -12.33
CA LYS A 156 6.58 -25.23 -11.64
C LYS A 156 5.66 -24.30 -10.87
N VAL A 157 6.25 -23.29 -10.24
CA VAL A 157 5.55 -22.19 -9.59
C VAL A 157 4.67 -21.50 -10.63
N LEU A 158 5.22 -20.93 -11.70
CA LEU A 158 4.46 -20.25 -12.75
C LEU A 158 3.32 -21.11 -13.35
N TYR A 159 3.57 -22.40 -13.63
CA TYR A 159 2.58 -23.32 -14.16
C TYR A 159 1.43 -23.59 -13.16
N GLY A 160 1.76 -24.00 -11.93
CA GLY A 160 0.76 -24.31 -10.91
C GLY A 160 -0.12 -23.09 -10.60
N LEU A 161 0.47 -21.91 -10.70
CA LEU A 161 -0.18 -20.63 -10.54
C LEU A 161 -1.14 -20.31 -11.70
N LEU A 162 -0.73 -20.47 -12.96
CA LEU A 162 -1.63 -20.30 -14.12
C LEU A 162 -2.78 -21.32 -14.14
N VAL A 163 -2.53 -22.57 -13.74
CA VAL A 163 -3.59 -23.58 -13.61
C VAL A 163 -4.58 -23.19 -12.51
N SER A 164 -4.10 -22.71 -11.36
CA SER A 164 -4.96 -22.21 -10.28
C SER A 164 -5.77 -20.99 -10.70
N ALA A 165 -5.17 -20.08 -11.48
CA ALA A 165 -5.83 -18.92 -12.09
C ALA A 165 -7.05 -19.33 -12.91
N ALA A 166 -6.83 -20.26 -13.84
CA ALA A 166 -7.85 -20.75 -14.76
C ALA A 166 -8.99 -21.47 -14.03
N ARG A 167 -8.67 -22.27 -13.01
CA ARG A 167 -9.66 -23.04 -12.24
C ARG A 167 -10.48 -22.20 -11.27
N ASN A 168 -9.83 -21.28 -10.57
CA ASN A 168 -10.45 -20.53 -9.48
C ASN A 168 -10.95 -19.15 -9.91
N GLY A 169 -10.62 -18.71 -11.14
CA GLY A 169 -11.06 -17.46 -11.76
C GLY A 169 -10.71 -16.16 -11.01
N ARG A 170 -9.96 -16.21 -9.90
CA ARG A 170 -9.96 -15.12 -8.91
C ARG A 170 -8.63 -14.80 -8.23
N ASN A 171 -7.68 -15.73 -8.14
CA ASN A 171 -6.52 -15.51 -7.27
C ASN A 171 -5.29 -14.92 -7.98
N TRP A 172 -5.24 -15.00 -9.32
CA TRP A 172 -4.02 -14.70 -10.09
C TRP A 172 -3.98 -13.36 -10.81
N CYS A 173 -5.14 -12.76 -11.11
CA CYS A 173 -5.17 -11.34 -11.47
C CYS A 173 -4.49 -10.49 -10.38
N ASN A 174 -4.51 -10.94 -9.11
CA ASN A 174 -3.89 -10.19 -8.02
C ASN A 174 -2.36 -10.27 -8.00
N VAL A 175 -1.73 -11.37 -8.46
CA VAL A 175 -0.26 -11.51 -8.42
C VAL A 175 0.36 -11.02 -9.73
N LEU A 176 -0.09 -11.56 -10.87
CA LEU A 176 0.40 -11.19 -12.20
C LEU A 176 -0.09 -9.82 -12.66
N GLN A 177 -1.23 -9.38 -12.14
CA GLN A 177 -1.79 -8.06 -12.44
C GLN A 177 -1.95 -7.23 -11.15
N SER A 178 -1.05 -7.44 -10.18
CA SER A 178 -0.96 -6.63 -8.95
C SER A 178 -0.95 -5.13 -9.25
N PHE A 179 -0.37 -4.73 -10.40
CA PHE A 179 -0.41 -3.34 -10.90
C PHE A 179 -1.82 -2.76 -11.01
N ARG A 180 -2.85 -3.57 -11.28
CA ARG A 180 -4.24 -3.10 -11.37
C ARG A 180 -4.77 -2.71 -10.00
N THR A 181 -4.48 -3.51 -8.99
CA THR A 181 -4.79 -3.21 -7.60
C THR A 181 -4.07 -1.95 -7.19
N GLU A 182 -2.75 -1.88 -7.39
CA GLU A 182 -1.97 -0.70 -7.02
C GLU A 182 -2.43 0.58 -7.75
N CYS A 183 -2.71 0.49 -9.05
CA CYS A 183 -3.25 1.61 -9.83
C CYS A 183 -4.61 2.07 -9.29
N SER A 184 -5.50 1.14 -8.96
CA SER A 184 -6.79 1.45 -8.35
C SER A 184 -6.61 2.15 -6.99
N ALA A 185 -5.66 1.69 -6.17
CA ALA A 185 -5.37 2.31 -4.89
C ALA A 185 -4.94 3.79 -5.07
N TYR A 186 -3.97 4.05 -5.95
CA TYR A 186 -3.50 5.41 -6.22
C TYR A 186 -4.57 6.33 -6.80
N GLU A 187 -5.51 5.79 -7.59
CA GLU A 187 -6.66 6.53 -8.11
C GLU A 187 -7.57 7.04 -6.98
N HIS A 188 -7.87 6.19 -5.99
CA HIS A 188 -8.69 6.58 -4.83
C HIS A 188 -7.97 7.53 -3.89
N MET A 189 -6.64 7.60 -3.95
CA MET A 189 -5.80 8.43 -3.08
C MET A 189 -5.22 9.66 -3.77
N LYS A 190 -5.73 10.04 -4.95
CA LYS A 190 -5.22 11.17 -5.75
C LYS A 190 -5.03 12.46 -4.95
N ASP A 191 -5.99 12.80 -4.09
CA ASP A 191 -5.99 14.05 -3.33
C ASP A 191 -5.05 14.05 -2.11
N ILE A 192 -4.50 12.89 -1.74
CA ILE A 192 -3.48 12.77 -0.66
C ILE A 192 -2.08 12.46 -1.22
N GLN A 193 -1.91 12.42 -2.54
CA GLN A 193 -0.60 12.34 -3.18
C GLN A 193 0.22 13.60 -2.92
N GLY A 194 1.53 13.44 -2.67
CA GLY A 194 2.44 14.52 -2.30
C GLY A 194 2.37 14.95 -0.84
N SER A 195 1.36 14.52 -0.07
CA SER A 195 1.31 14.75 1.38
C SER A 195 1.58 13.46 2.14
N HIS A 196 0.74 12.45 1.94
CA HIS A 196 0.75 11.20 2.71
C HIS A 196 1.41 10.04 1.94
N ILE A 197 1.29 10.06 0.62
CA ILE A 197 1.84 9.06 -0.29
C ILE A 197 2.60 9.76 -1.43
N PRO A 198 3.43 9.06 -2.22
CA PRO A 198 4.12 9.66 -3.36
C PRO A 198 3.15 10.15 -4.43
N TYR A 199 3.57 11.16 -5.19
CA TYR A 199 2.94 11.43 -6.49
C TYR A 199 3.15 10.29 -7.45
N VAL A 200 2.09 9.87 -8.14
CA VAL A 200 2.17 8.95 -9.27
C VAL A 200 2.08 9.75 -10.56
N HIS A 201 3.06 9.54 -11.44
CA HIS A 201 3.02 10.07 -12.80
C HIS A 201 2.06 9.25 -13.67
N GLY A 202 2.20 7.93 -13.60
CA GLY A 202 1.33 7.01 -14.32
C GLY A 202 1.88 5.58 -14.36
N PHE A 203 1.03 4.71 -14.91
CA PHE A 203 1.37 3.35 -15.28
C PHE A 203 1.58 3.32 -16.79
N PHE A 204 2.61 2.64 -17.26
CA PHE A 204 3.04 2.63 -18.65
C PHE A 204 3.24 1.21 -19.13
N GLN A 205 2.84 0.95 -20.36
CA GLN A 205 3.25 -0.27 -21.06
C GLN A 205 4.63 -0.05 -21.66
N ILE A 206 5.54 -0.96 -21.33
CA ILE A 206 6.92 -0.96 -21.83
C ILE A 206 7.31 -2.38 -22.26
N THR A 207 8.43 -2.48 -22.96
CA THR A 207 9.11 -3.74 -23.25
C THR A 207 10.46 -3.72 -22.55
N LEU A 208 10.77 -4.76 -21.78
CA LEU A 208 12.07 -4.93 -21.12
C LEU A 208 13.15 -5.35 -22.14
N PRO A 209 14.46 -5.18 -21.84
CA PRO A 209 15.54 -5.49 -22.77
C PRO A 209 15.55 -6.91 -23.36
N HIS A 210 14.95 -7.88 -22.67
CA HIS A 210 14.83 -9.28 -23.10
C HIS A 210 13.46 -9.60 -23.74
N ASP A 211 12.81 -8.58 -24.33
CA ASP A 211 11.52 -8.66 -25.03
C ASP A 211 10.33 -9.08 -24.15
N GLU A 212 10.43 -8.96 -22.82
CA GLU A 212 9.29 -9.16 -21.93
C GLU A 212 8.40 -7.91 -21.90
N PRO A 213 7.11 -8.00 -22.29
CA PRO A 213 6.16 -6.93 -22.09
C PRO A 213 5.89 -6.74 -20.60
N CYS A 214 5.92 -5.50 -20.14
CA CYS A 214 5.86 -5.16 -18.73
C CYS A 214 4.99 -3.92 -18.51
N ILE A 215 4.41 -3.84 -17.31
CA ILE A 215 3.86 -2.59 -16.80
C ILE A 215 4.92 -1.94 -15.91
N ALA A 216 5.15 -0.65 -16.10
CA ALA A 216 5.97 0.16 -15.22
C ALA A 216 5.12 1.25 -14.57
N VAL A 217 5.27 1.45 -13.26
CA VAL A 217 4.74 2.64 -12.59
C VAL A 217 5.87 3.61 -12.31
N VAL A 218 5.68 4.87 -12.69
CA VAL A 218 6.61 5.96 -12.40
C VAL A 218 6.01 6.84 -11.32
N MET A 219 6.75 7.06 -10.24
CA MET A 219 6.31 7.83 -9.08
C MET A 219 7.43 8.71 -8.50
N GLU A 220 7.05 9.68 -7.68
CA GLU A 220 7.95 10.54 -6.91
C GLU A 220 8.92 9.70 -6.08
N TYR A 221 10.21 9.99 -6.16
CA TYR A 221 11.18 9.47 -5.21
C TYR A 221 11.09 10.26 -3.90
N ILE A 222 10.93 9.55 -2.79
CA ILE A 222 10.89 10.15 -1.45
C ILE A 222 12.28 10.01 -0.83
N PRO A 223 13.03 11.10 -0.64
CA PRO A 223 14.34 11.02 -0.01
C PRO A 223 14.21 10.68 1.47
N GLY A 224 14.92 9.64 1.90
CA GLY A 224 14.98 9.23 3.30
C GLY A 224 15.11 7.71 3.43
N PRO A 225 15.52 7.23 4.61
CA PRO A 225 15.52 5.81 4.91
C PRO A 225 14.09 5.29 5.08
N THR A 226 13.90 3.99 4.88
CA THR A 226 12.69 3.31 5.37
C THR A 226 12.62 3.38 6.90
N LEU A 227 11.45 3.16 7.48
CA LEU A 227 11.26 3.17 8.93
C LEU A 227 12.10 2.07 9.59
N ARG A 228 12.28 0.92 8.92
CA ARG A 228 13.20 -0.15 9.37
C ARG A 228 14.65 0.32 9.37
N GLU A 229 15.13 0.88 8.27
CA GLU A 229 16.50 1.38 8.14
C GLU A 229 16.80 2.49 9.17
N TYR A 230 15.86 3.42 9.34
CA TYR A 230 15.99 4.50 10.31
C TYR A 230 16.16 3.97 11.73
N ALA A 231 15.34 3.01 12.14
CA ALA A 231 15.40 2.44 13.48
C ALA A 231 16.61 1.52 13.67
N ALA A 232 17.14 0.90 12.60
CA ALA A 232 18.39 0.15 12.67
C ALA A 232 19.59 1.05 13.04
N VAL A 233 19.62 2.29 12.54
CA VAL A 233 20.68 3.27 12.87
C VAL A 233 20.34 4.14 14.09
N ASN A 234 19.07 4.20 14.49
CA ASN A 234 18.57 4.91 15.67
C ASN A 234 17.73 3.98 16.58
N PRO A 235 18.32 2.97 17.23
CA PRO A 235 17.56 1.96 17.98
C PRO A 235 16.84 2.50 19.23
N ASN A 236 17.28 3.64 19.77
CA ASN A 236 16.68 4.28 20.94
C ASN A 236 16.42 5.76 20.65
N PRO A 237 15.45 6.07 19.76
CA PRO A 237 15.13 7.46 19.45
C PRO A 237 14.54 8.14 20.68
N SER A 238 14.72 9.46 20.79
CA SER A 238 14.14 10.24 21.88
C SER A 238 12.61 10.12 21.88
N ALA A 239 11.99 10.42 23.02
CA ALA A 239 10.53 10.44 23.14
C ALA A 239 9.88 11.39 22.12
N ASP A 240 10.53 12.51 21.82
CA ASP A 240 10.05 13.50 20.84
C ASP A 240 10.09 12.96 19.40
N ILE A 241 11.15 12.22 19.05
CA ILE A 241 11.25 11.57 17.73
C ILE A 241 10.17 10.49 17.60
N LEU A 242 9.99 9.65 18.62
CA LEU A 242 8.93 8.64 18.63
C LEU A 242 7.56 9.31 18.53
N ASP A 243 7.35 10.45 19.18
CA ASP A 243 6.09 11.18 19.11
C ASP A 243 5.82 11.73 17.72
N ALA A 244 6.82 12.34 17.08
CA ALA A 244 6.74 12.86 15.72
C ALA A 244 6.50 11.75 14.69
N VAL A 245 7.33 10.70 14.71
CA VAL A 245 7.24 9.57 13.76
C VAL A 245 5.97 8.78 13.98
N GLY A 246 5.64 8.43 15.23
CA GLY A 246 4.42 7.70 15.58
C GLY A 246 3.16 8.50 15.23
N GLY A 247 3.16 9.81 15.48
CA GLY A 247 2.10 10.73 15.08
C GLY A 247 1.93 10.82 13.56
N SER A 248 3.04 10.92 12.83
CA SER A 248 3.02 10.97 11.37
C SER A 248 2.53 9.64 10.76
N LEU A 249 2.98 8.51 11.31
CA LEU A 249 2.54 7.16 10.92
C LEU A 249 1.03 6.96 11.17
N ALA A 250 0.52 7.45 12.30
CA ALA A 250 -0.91 7.43 12.60
C ALA A 250 -1.70 8.26 11.59
N ASN A 251 -1.21 9.46 11.28
CA ASN A 251 -1.85 10.35 10.32
C ASN A 251 -1.94 9.71 8.92
N VAL A 252 -0.84 9.19 8.37
CA VAL A 252 -0.87 8.51 7.05
C VAL A 252 -1.74 7.27 7.04
N THR A 253 -1.70 6.46 8.10
CA THR A 253 -2.54 5.25 8.20
C THR A 253 -4.02 5.61 8.20
N HIS A 254 -4.40 6.65 8.95
CA HIS A 254 -5.74 7.17 8.99
C HIS A 254 -6.15 7.75 7.63
N ALA A 255 -5.34 8.62 7.03
CA ALA A 255 -5.60 9.24 5.72
C ALA A 255 -5.83 8.20 4.61
N VAL A 256 -5.01 7.15 4.53
CA VAL A 256 -5.18 6.04 3.57
C VAL A 256 -6.49 5.28 3.84
N SER A 257 -6.77 4.99 5.10
CA SER A 257 -8.01 4.30 5.49
C SER A 257 -9.25 5.14 5.16
N MET A 258 -9.15 6.47 5.23
CA MET A 258 -10.22 7.40 4.84
C MET A 258 -10.54 7.36 3.34
N LYS A 259 -9.63 6.82 2.52
CA LYS A 259 -9.85 6.54 1.10
C LYS A 259 -10.47 5.16 0.86
N GLY A 260 -10.94 4.50 1.92
CA GLY A 260 -11.53 3.18 1.85
C GLY A 260 -10.50 2.07 1.63
N ILE A 261 -9.20 2.33 1.83
CA ILE A 261 -8.10 1.40 1.56
C ILE A 261 -7.51 0.85 2.86
N SER A 262 -7.53 -0.46 3.02
CA SER A 262 -6.81 -1.18 4.06
C SER A 262 -5.68 -1.97 3.41
N VAL A 263 -4.46 -1.47 3.56
CA VAL A 263 -3.26 -2.18 3.09
C VAL A 263 -3.05 -3.43 3.94
N ILE A 264 -2.86 -4.57 3.27
CA ILE A 264 -2.61 -5.87 3.92
C ILE A 264 -1.12 -6.00 4.25
N ASP A 265 -0.25 -5.64 3.31
CA ASP A 265 1.20 -5.71 3.49
C ASP A 265 1.73 -4.42 4.14
N CYS A 266 1.29 -4.17 5.38
CA CYS A 266 1.65 -2.98 6.12
C CYS A 266 2.85 -3.29 7.03
N ASN A 267 4.06 -3.16 6.51
CA ASN A 267 5.32 -3.44 7.22
C ASN A 267 6.24 -2.19 7.23
N ALA A 268 7.29 -2.20 8.06
CA ALA A 268 8.16 -1.04 8.25
C ALA A 268 8.99 -0.63 7.01
N ASP A 269 9.16 -1.53 6.03
CA ASP A 269 9.89 -1.24 4.79
C ASP A 269 9.03 -0.41 3.83
N ASN A 270 7.71 -0.50 3.95
CA ASN A 270 6.75 0.25 3.15
C ASN A 270 6.50 1.68 3.67
N PHE A 271 7.32 2.17 4.60
CA PHE A 271 7.22 3.54 5.10
C PHE A 271 8.59 4.22 5.03
N VAL A 272 8.66 5.39 4.41
CA VAL A 272 9.88 6.21 4.37
C VAL A 272 9.74 7.39 5.34
N ILE A 273 10.81 7.68 6.09
CA ILE A 273 10.89 8.86 6.96
C ILE A 273 11.67 9.95 6.24
N THR A 274 11.03 11.09 6.05
CA THR A 274 11.66 12.30 5.48
C THR A 274 12.53 13.01 6.52
N SER A 275 13.34 13.99 6.08
CA SER A 275 14.18 14.81 6.98
C SER A 275 13.39 15.55 8.07
N ASN A 276 12.09 15.77 7.86
CA ASN A 276 11.21 16.47 8.80
C ASN A 276 10.46 15.49 9.74
N LEU A 277 10.91 14.23 9.82
CA LEU A 277 10.28 13.15 10.59
C LEU A 277 8.85 12.81 10.14
N GLU A 278 8.49 13.27 8.95
CA GLU A 278 7.24 12.97 8.29
C GLU A 278 7.34 11.60 7.61
N VAL A 279 6.34 10.74 7.82
CA VAL A 279 6.28 9.38 7.29
C VAL A 279 5.45 9.36 6.00
N VAL A 280 5.97 8.73 4.95
CA VAL A 280 5.27 8.53 3.67
C VAL A 280 5.04 7.03 3.47
N HIS A 281 3.81 6.63 3.14
CA HIS A 281 3.45 5.23 2.91
C HIS A 281 3.62 4.87 1.43
N LEU A 282 4.34 3.79 1.18
CA LEU A 282 4.66 3.22 -0.11
C LEU A 282 3.94 1.88 -0.32
N ASP A 283 3.96 1.39 -1.55
CA ASP A 283 3.44 0.08 -1.97
C ASP A 283 1.99 -0.24 -1.60
N PHE A 284 1.10 -0.10 -2.58
CA PHE A 284 -0.32 -0.42 -2.45
C PHE A 284 -0.73 -1.61 -3.31
N GLY A 285 0.23 -2.48 -3.66
CA GLY A 285 0.02 -3.68 -4.47
C GLY A 285 -1.00 -4.65 -3.87
N TRP A 286 -1.17 -4.61 -2.55
CA TRP A 286 -2.12 -5.47 -1.85
C TRP A 286 -2.96 -4.70 -0.82
N PHE A 287 -4.17 -4.31 -1.25
CA PHE A 287 -5.17 -3.73 -0.36
C PHE A 287 -6.51 -4.45 -0.45
N ILE A 288 -7.31 -4.27 0.60
CA ILE A 288 -8.74 -4.60 0.64
C ILE A 288 -9.53 -3.36 1.03
N PRO A 289 -10.82 -3.30 0.68
CA PRO A 289 -11.68 -2.24 1.16
C PRO A 289 -11.73 -2.22 2.70
N VAL A 290 -11.71 -1.02 3.27
CA VAL A 290 -11.82 -0.84 4.73
C VAL A 290 -13.20 -1.30 5.20
N SER A 291 -13.20 -2.10 6.26
CA SER A 291 -14.40 -2.49 7.02
C SER A 291 -14.32 -1.87 8.41
N LYS A 292 -15.42 -1.85 9.17
CA LYS A 292 -15.41 -1.38 10.57
C LYS A 292 -14.38 -2.13 11.42
N ILE A 293 -14.21 -3.44 11.19
CA ILE A 293 -13.24 -4.27 11.91
C ILE A 293 -11.81 -3.81 11.62
N HIS A 294 -11.51 -3.48 10.37
CA HIS A 294 -10.16 -3.05 9.99
C HIS A 294 -9.74 -1.74 10.67
N ARG A 295 -10.68 -0.87 11.08
CA ARG A 295 -10.37 0.47 11.61
C ARG A 295 -9.59 0.43 12.92
N PHE A 296 -10.05 -0.35 13.90
CA PHE A 296 -9.33 -0.49 15.16
C PHE A 296 -8.08 -1.35 15.02
N GLU A 297 -8.09 -2.35 14.13
CA GLU A 297 -6.92 -3.19 13.83
C GLU A 297 -5.74 -2.39 13.26
N LYS A 298 -6.01 -1.23 12.64
CA LYS A 298 -4.93 -0.32 12.21
C LYS A 298 -4.11 0.23 13.36
N LEU A 299 -4.69 0.40 14.55
CA LEU A 299 -3.92 0.83 15.71
C LEU A 299 -2.95 -0.27 16.17
N GLU A 300 -3.42 -1.52 16.20
CA GLU A 300 -2.56 -2.69 16.49
C GLU A 300 -1.46 -2.82 15.43
N THR A 301 -1.80 -2.60 14.16
CA THR A 301 -0.85 -2.61 13.04
C THR A 301 0.22 -1.53 13.22
N LEU A 302 -0.17 -0.29 13.54
CA LEU A 302 0.76 0.81 13.78
C LEU A 302 1.77 0.48 14.89
N VAL A 303 1.28 0.01 16.03
CA VAL A 303 2.15 -0.36 17.16
C VAL A 303 3.09 -1.50 16.76
N SER A 304 2.60 -2.46 15.97
CA SER A 304 3.41 -3.57 15.47
C SER A 304 4.49 -3.09 14.51
N ILE A 305 4.18 -2.13 13.63
CA ILE A 305 5.14 -1.52 12.69
C ILE A 305 6.26 -0.81 13.44
N LEU A 306 5.93 0.05 14.41
CA LEU A 306 6.95 0.76 15.20
C LEU A 306 7.86 -0.24 15.95
N LYS A 307 7.29 -1.27 16.57
CA LYS A 307 8.07 -2.32 17.25
C LYS A 307 8.93 -3.13 16.26
N ALA A 308 8.40 -3.47 15.09
CA ALA A 308 9.09 -4.26 14.07
C ALA A 308 10.18 -3.47 13.33
N ALA A 309 10.05 -2.14 13.28
CA ALA A 309 11.08 -1.25 12.79
C ALA A 309 12.31 -1.26 13.72
N GLY A 310 12.10 -1.42 15.04
CA GLY A 310 13.18 -1.51 16.03
C GLY A 310 13.08 -0.49 17.16
N PHE A 311 11.99 0.29 17.24
CA PHE A 311 11.76 1.19 18.36
C PHE A 311 11.58 0.41 19.66
N ASP A 312 12.06 0.96 20.78
CA ASP A 312 11.92 0.34 22.09
C ASP A 312 10.44 0.02 22.41
N LYS A 313 10.18 -1.25 22.74
CA LYS A 313 8.82 -1.77 22.95
C LYS A 313 8.13 -1.06 24.12
N THR A 314 8.88 -0.69 25.16
CA THR A 314 8.34 -0.02 26.34
C THR A 314 7.93 1.41 26.00
N ALA A 315 8.79 2.14 25.30
CA ALA A 315 8.53 3.49 24.83
C ALA A 315 7.33 3.54 23.88
N VAL A 316 7.23 2.62 22.90
CA VAL A 316 6.08 2.53 21.99
C VAL A 316 4.79 2.25 22.76
N ASN A 317 4.83 1.34 23.74
CA ASN A 317 3.68 1.04 24.59
C ASN A 317 3.25 2.24 25.43
N GLN A 318 4.18 2.97 26.03
CA GLN A 318 3.89 4.18 26.79
C GLN A 318 3.32 5.27 25.89
N TRP A 319 3.89 5.45 24.68
CA TRP A 319 3.41 6.40 23.70
C TRP A 319 1.95 6.14 23.33
N ILE A 320 1.59 4.91 22.94
CA ILE A 320 0.21 4.60 22.56
C ILE A 320 -0.76 4.70 23.75
N VAL A 321 -0.32 4.36 24.97
CA VAL A 321 -1.11 4.57 26.19
C VAL A 321 -1.46 6.05 26.34
N ARG A 322 -0.45 6.93 26.35
CA ARG A 322 -0.69 8.37 26.46
C ARG A 322 -1.65 8.86 25.39
N ARG A 323 -1.51 8.39 24.15
CA ARG A 323 -2.38 8.76 23.02
C ARG A 323 -3.82 8.28 23.13
N LEU A 324 -4.14 7.25 23.90
CA LEU A 324 -5.53 6.83 24.11
C LEU A 324 -6.09 7.26 25.46
N THR A 325 -5.26 7.65 26.42
CA THR A 325 -5.73 8.11 27.75
C THR A 325 -5.85 9.62 27.86
N ASP A 326 -5.12 10.38 27.03
CA ASP A 326 -5.23 11.84 27.03
C ASP A 326 -6.57 12.27 26.40
N PRO A 327 -7.46 12.94 27.16
CA PRO A 327 -8.78 13.34 26.68
C PRO A 327 -8.74 14.37 25.56
N ASN A 328 -7.59 15.04 25.34
CA ASN A 328 -7.41 16.01 24.25
C ASN A 328 -6.97 15.35 22.94
N THR A 329 -6.74 14.03 22.95
CA THR A 329 -6.34 13.32 21.74
C THR A 329 -7.53 12.90 20.91
N THR A 330 -7.27 12.77 19.62
CA THR A 330 -8.25 12.37 18.61
C THR A 330 -8.16 10.89 18.26
N TYR A 331 -7.22 10.13 18.84
CA TYR A 331 -6.89 8.77 18.41
C TYR A 331 -8.03 7.77 18.61
N ILE A 332 -8.78 7.89 19.70
CA ILE A 332 -9.96 7.04 19.94
C ILE A 332 -10.96 7.20 18.79
N ALA A 333 -11.27 8.44 18.41
CA ALA A 333 -12.18 8.76 17.32
C ALA A 333 -11.57 8.41 15.95
N ALA A 334 -10.27 8.70 15.76
CA ALA A 334 -9.56 8.47 14.50
C ALA A 334 -9.45 6.99 14.13
N PHE A 335 -9.45 6.08 15.11
CA PHE A 335 -9.33 4.63 14.90
C PHE A 335 -10.56 3.84 15.34
N ASP A 336 -11.69 4.51 15.64
CA ASP A 336 -12.93 3.87 16.11
C ASP A 336 -12.67 2.91 17.29
N VAL A 337 -11.82 3.29 18.25
CA VAL A 337 -11.46 2.43 19.39
C VAL A 337 -12.67 2.33 20.34
N PRO A 338 -13.35 1.17 20.46
CA PRO A 338 -14.49 1.09 21.36
C PRO A 338 -14.00 1.15 22.81
N MET A 339 -14.59 2.01 23.64
CA MET A 339 -14.20 2.16 25.05
C MET A 339 -14.29 0.83 25.81
N SER A 340 -15.30 0.00 25.50
CA SER A 340 -15.48 -1.35 26.04
C SER A 340 -14.37 -2.33 25.65
N GLU A 341 -13.68 -2.08 24.54
CA GLU A 341 -12.63 -2.93 23.98
C GLU A 341 -11.22 -2.47 24.36
N SER A 342 -11.09 -1.30 24.97
CA SER A 342 -9.80 -0.72 25.38
C SER A 342 -8.97 -1.70 26.21
N ALA A 343 -9.56 -2.39 27.20
CA ALA A 343 -8.89 -3.41 28.00
C ALA A 343 -8.34 -4.60 27.18
N ARG A 344 -9.10 -5.06 26.16
CA ARG A 344 -8.64 -6.13 25.25
C ARG A 344 -7.50 -5.65 24.36
N ILE A 345 -7.60 -4.42 23.87
CA ILE A 345 -6.56 -3.76 23.07
C ILE A 345 -5.29 -3.64 23.89
N TRP A 346 -5.37 -3.13 25.13
CA TRP A 346 -4.22 -3.04 26.03
C TRP A 346 -3.53 -4.38 26.22
N LYS A 347 -4.31 -5.45 26.45
CA LYS A 347 -3.79 -6.80 26.57
C LYS A 347 -3.06 -7.27 25.31
N ARG A 348 -3.63 -7.04 24.11
CA ARG A 348 -3.02 -7.41 22.82
C ARG A 348 -1.75 -6.62 22.51
N LEU A 349 -1.74 -5.34 22.86
CA LEU A 349 -0.56 -4.47 22.71
C LEU A 349 0.55 -4.82 23.71
N GLY A 350 0.29 -5.73 24.66
CA GLY A 350 1.22 -6.08 25.75
C GLY A 350 1.36 -4.96 26.78
N VAL A 351 0.37 -4.07 26.86
CA VAL A 351 0.33 -2.94 27.78
C VAL A 351 -0.37 -3.41 29.06
N ARG A 352 0.34 -3.32 30.19
CA ARG A 352 -0.27 -3.45 31.52
C ARG A 352 -0.73 -2.07 31.97
N VAL A 353 -2.00 -1.77 31.76
CA VAL A 353 -2.62 -0.59 32.37
C VAL A 353 -3.08 -1.01 33.75
N ALA A 354 -2.57 -0.36 34.81
CA ALA A 354 -3.17 -0.51 36.13
C ALA A 354 -4.65 -0.08 36.01
N PRO A 355 -5.61 -0.83 36.58
CA PRO A 355 -7.02 -0.45 36.50
C PRO A 355 -7.13 1.01 36.93
N VAL A 356 -7.57 1.87 36.01
CA VAL A 356 -7.84 3.27 36.31
C VAL A 356 -8.88 3.22 37.42
N GLY A 357 -8.48 3.65 38.62
CA GLY A 357 -9.31 3.61 39.82
C GLY A 357 -10.68 4.12 39.46
N GLY A 358 -11.67 3.24 39.58
CA GLY A 358 -12.97 3.43 38.96
C GLY A 358 -13.54 4.79 39.33
N ILE A 359 -14.04 5.49 38.32
CA ILE A 359 -15.33 6.15 38.47
C ILE A 359 -16.31 5.00 38.70
N GLU A 360 -16.35 4.46 39.93
CA GLU A 360 -17.53 3.77 40.40
C GLU A 360 -18.62 4.83 40.31
N GLY A 361 -19.39 4.77 39.23
CA GLY A 361 -20.66 5.46 39.19
C GLY A 361 -21.38 5.05 40.46
N GLU A 362 -21.66 6.03 41.31
CA GLU A 362 -22.65 5.92 42.37
C GLU A 362 -23.90 5.33 41.73
N ARG A 363 -24.06 4.01 41.83
CA ARG A 363 -25.38 3.41 41.75
C ARG A 363 -26.10 3.97 42.95
N ALA A 364 -26.83 5.06 42.73
CA ALA A 364 -27.84 5.55 43.66
C ALA A 364 -28.63 4.32 44.11
N LYS A 365 -28.46 3.93 45.37
CA LYS A 365 -29.27 2.90 45.99
C LYS A 365 -30.69 3.44 45.99
N THR A 366 -31.53 2.95 45.08
CA THR A 366 -32.96 3.19 45.14
C THR A 366 -33.43 2.69 46.51
N PRO A 367 -34.06 3.53 47.35
CA PRO A 367 -34.57 3.09 48.62
C PRO A 367 -35.64 2.03 48.38
N VAL A 368 -35.48 0.87 48.99
CA VAL A 368 -36.53 -0.15 49.05
C VAL A 368 -37.65 0.40 49.93
N PRO A 369 -38.91 0.42 49.48
CA PRO A 369 -40.00 0.85 50.34
C PRO A 369 -40.23 -0.21 51.43
N SER A 370 -40.16 0.22 52.68
CA SER A 370 -40.57 -0.56 53.85
C SER A 370 -42.08 -0.79 53.79
N LYS A 371 -42.49 -2.06 54.01
CA LYS A 371 -43.89 -2.46 54.20
C LYS A 371 -44.43 -1.99 55.54
#